data_AF-A0A0U0QIF5-F1
#
_entry.id   AF-A0A0U0QIF5-F1
#
_cell.length_a   1.000
_cell.length_b   1.000
_cell.length_c   1.000
_cell.angle_alpha   90.00
_cell.angle_beta   90.00
_cell.angle_gamma   90.00
#
_symmetry.space_group_name_H-M   'P 1'
#
loop_
_entity.id
_entity.type
_entity.pdbx_description
1 polymer ?
#
loop_
_entity_poly.entity_id
_entity_poly.type
_entity_poly.pdbx_seq_one_letter_code
_entity_poly.pdbx_strand_id
1 'polypeptide(L)' 'MVKGAGNRAGDGFDGAVAGSVVATYMHGPCLARNPELADLLLSKVVGELAPLDLPEVDLLRRERLSAR' A
#
# COMPACT_ATOMS: atom_id res chain seq x y z
N MET A 1 -9.28 9.31 6.41
CA MET A 1 -8.35 9.28 7.57
C MET A 1 -7.55 8.00 7.49
N VAL A 2 -6.22 8.09 7.63
CA VAL A 2 -5.39 6.90 7.87
C VAL A 2 -5.60 6.48 9.32
N LYS A 3 -5.97 5.22 9.56
CA LYS A 3 -6.20 4.66 10.90
C LYS A 3 -5.40 3.36 11.03
N GLY A 4 -4.72 3.19 12.15
CA GLY A 4 -3.94 2.00 12.46
C GLY A 4 -3.09 2.23 13.70
N ALA A 5 -2.66 1.15 14.34
CA ALA A 5 -1.72 1.24 15.46
C ALA A 5 -0.32 1.61 14.98
N GLY A 6 0.05 1.24 13.74
CA GLY A 6 1.41 1.44 13.22
C GLY A 6 2.44 0.57 13.96
N ASN A 7 3.71 0.97 13.89
CA ASN A 7 4.83 0.32 14.56
C ASN A 7 4.67 0.28 16.08
N ARG A 8 4.24 1.40 16.67
CA ARG A 8 3.81 1.52 18.07
C ARG A 8 2.68 2.54 18.16
N ALA A 9 1.97 2.50 19.28
CA ALA A 9 0.84 3.39 19.52
C ALA A 9 1.27 4.87 19.55
N GLY A 10 0.78 5.64 18.58
CA GLY A 10 0.98 7.09 18.50
C GLY A 10 2.01 7.55 17.47
N ASP A 11 2.74 6.63 16.85
CA ASP A 11 3.87 6.93 15.96
C ASP A 11 3.40 7.47 14.62
N GLY A 12 2.23 7.02 14.15
CA GLY A 12 1.69 7.35 12.83
C GLY A 12 2.41 6.67 11.66
N PHE A 13 3.42 5.83 11.92
CA PHE A 13 4.19 5.10 10.91
C PHE A 13 3.93 3.60 11.01
N ASP A 14 3.91 2.92 9.87
CA ASP A 14 3.86 1.46 9.78
C ASP A 14 5.09 0.94 9.03
N GLY A 15 5.72 -0.10 9.58
CA GLY A 15 6.84 -0.78 8.94
C GLY A 15 8.15 0.00 8.91
N ALA A 16 9.03 -0.37 7.97
CA ALA A 16 10.33 0.24 7.77
C ALA A 16 10.79 0.13 6.32
N VAL A 17 11.67 1.04 5.89
CA VAL A 17 12.34 1.00 4.58
C VAL A 17 13.85 1.06 4.79
N ALA A 18 14.58 0.09 4.25
CA ALA A 18 16.04 0.03 4.30
C ALA A 18 16.60 -0.34 2.91
N GLY A 19 17.00 0.68 2.15
CA GLY A 19 17.45 0.50 0.76
C GLY A 19 16.34 -0.03 -0.14
N SER A 20 16.49 -1.26 -0.64
CA SER A 20 15.48 -1.96 -1.44
C SER A 20 14.50 -2.78 -0.61
N VAL A 21 14.69 -2.88 0.71
CA VAL A 21 13.82 -3.65 1.61
C VAL A 21 12.69 -2.78 2.12
N VAL A 22 11.45 -3.26 1.98
CA VAL A 22 10.24 -2.67 2.55
C VAL A 22 9.57 -3.69 3.45
N ALA A 23 9.36 -3.33 4.72
CA ALA A 23 8.64 -4.13 5.70
C ALA A 23 7.38 -3.38 6.14
N THR A 24 6.28 -4.09 6.41
CA THR A 24 4.98 -3.54 6.84
C THR A 24 4.23 -4.56 7.70
N TYR A 25 3.42 -4.10 8.65
CA TYR A 25 2.51 -4.98 9.41
C TYR A 25 1.16 -5.19 8.71
N MET A 26 0.94 -4.60 7.53
CA MET A 26 -0.28 -4.86 6.76
C MET A 26 -0.43 -6.35 6.45
N HIS A 27 -1.59 -6.91 6.81
CA HIS A 27 -1.93 -8.31 6.57
C HIS A 27 -2.89 -8.48 5.39
N GLY A 28 -3.02 -9.72 4.92
CA GLY A 28 -3.83 -10.09 3.76
C GLY A 28 -3.09 -9.86 2.44
N PRO A 29 -3.80 -9.75 1.30
CA PRO A 29 -3.18 -9.55 0.00
C PRO A 29 -2.67 -8.09 -0.15
N CYS A 30 -1.60 -7.76 0.56
CA CYS A 30 -1.08 -6.40 0.74
C CYS A 30 -0.82 -5.68 -0.60
N LEU A 31 -0.15 -6.33 -1.56
CA LEU A 31 0.16 -5.70 -2.85
C LEU A 31 -1.08 -5.50 -3.71
N ALA A 32 -1.95 -6.50 -3.82
CA ALA A 32 -3.19 -6.37 -4.59
C ALA A 32 -4.14 -5.31 -4.03
N ARG A 33 -4.08 -5.06 -2.71
CA ARG A 33 -4.88 -4.02 -2.03
C ARG A 33 -4.25 -2.63 -2.03
N ASN A 34 -3.00 -2.51 -2.47
CA ASN A 34 -2.24 -1.26 -2.54
C ASN A 34 -1.42 -1.22 -3.85
N PRO A 35 -2.07 -1.04 -5.01
CA PRO A 35 -1.39 -1.11 -6.31
C PRO A 35 -0.24 -0.11 -6.45
N GLU A 36 -0.34 1.07 -5.83
CA GLU A 36 0.75 2.06 -5.88
C GLU A 36 2.01 1.57 -5.14
N LEU A 37 1.85 0.74 -4.10
CA LEU A 37 2.99 0.08 -3.44
C LEU A 37 3.57 -1.02 -4.33
N ALA A 38 2.74 -1.77 -5.03
CA ALA A 38 3.20 -2.78 -6.00
C ALA A 38 3.99 -2.11 -7.14
N ASP A 39 3.48 -1.02 -7.70
CA ASP A 39 4.14 -0.27 -8.76
C ASP A 39 5.47 0.33 -8.30
N LEU A 40 5.55 0.84 -7.07
CA LEU A 40 6.81 1.31 -6.48
C LEU A 40 7.86 0.21 -6.40
N LEU A 41 7.47 -1.01 -6.03
CA LEU A 41 8.39 -2.15 -5.92
C LEU A 41 8.80 -2.68 -7.30
N LEU A 42 7.85 -2.81 -8.22
CA LEU A 42 8.10 -3.29 -9.57
C LEU A 42 8.95 -2.30 -10.37
N SER A 43 8.66 -1.00 -10.28
CA SER A 43 9.38 0.03 -11.03
C SER A 43 10.87 0.15 -10.67
N LYS A 44 11.25 -0.23 -9.44
CA LYS A 44 12.65 -0.35 -9.04
C LYS A 44 13.43 -1.41 -9.84
N VAL A 45 12.73 -2.38 -10.44
CA VAL A 45 13.33 -3.48 -11.20
C VAL A 45 13.15 -3.29 -12.70
N VAL A 46 11.92 -2.94 -13.13
CA VAL A 46 11.57 -2.91 -14.57
C VAL A 46 11.48 -1.50 -15.16
N GLY A 47 11.60 -0.45 -14.35
CA GLY A 47 11.45 0.94 -14.80
C GLY A 47 10.00 1.44 -14.76
N GLU A 48 9.72 2.51 -15.50
CA GLU A 48 8.40 3.14 -15.51
C GLU A 48 7.31 2.17 -16.00
N LEU A 49 6.18 2.14 -15.29
CA LEU A 49 5.04 1.30 -15.61
C LEU A 49 3.94 2.15 -16.26
N ALA A 50 3.35 1.62 -17.33
CA ALA A 50 2.19 2.25 -17.95
C ALA A 50 0.99 2.21 -16.98
N PRO A 51 0.20 3.30 -16.86
CA PRO A 51 -0.99 3.30 -16.03
C PRO A 51 -1.98 2.19 -16.44
N LEU A 52 -2.58 1.55 -15.45
CA LEU A 52 -3.68 0.60 -15.64
C LEU A 52 -4.99 1.28 -15.26
N ASP A 53 -5.97 1.26 -16.17
CA ASP A 53 -7.32 1.74 -15.89
C ASP A 53 -8.15 0.59 -15.29
N LEU A 54 -8.22 0.56 -13.96
CA LEU A 54 -8.87 -0.49 -13.17
C LEU A 54 -9.88 0.14 -12.20
N PRO A 55 -11.11 0.46 -12.66
CA PRO A 55 -12.09 1.15 -11.84
C PRO A 55 -12.53 0.36 -10.60
N GLU A 56 -12.36 -0.97 -10.60
CA GLU A 56 -12.69 -1.81 -9.44
C GLU A 56 -11.74 -1.55 -8.27
N VAL A 57 -10.46 -1.25 -8.54
CA VAL A 57 -9.47 -0.92 -7.51
C VAL A 57 -9.91 0.32 -6.74
N ASP A 58 -10.31 1.37 -7.46
CA ASP A 58 -10.79 2.61 -6.87
C ASP A 58 -12.07 2.40 -6.07
N LEU A 59 -12.99 1.57 -6.57
CA LEU A 59 -14.22 1.23 -5.86
C LEU A 59 -13.91 0.52 -4.54
N LEU A 60 -13.10 -0.54 -4.58
CA LEU A 60 -12.71 -1.31 -3.39
C LEU A 60 -11.96 -0.44 -2.38
N ARG A 61 -11.12 0.50 -2.84
CA ARG A 61 -10.46 1.47 -1.98
C ARG A 61 -11.45 2.39 -1.28
N ARG A 62 -12.45 2.91 -2.01
CA ARG A 62 -13.51 3.75 -1.43
C ARG A 62 -14.34 2.99 -0.40
N GLU A 63 -14.76 1.76 -0.71
CA GLU A 63 -15.50 0.89 0.21
C GLU A 63 -14.71 0.62 1.50
N ARG A 64 -13.41 0.34 1.38
CA ARG A 64 -12.55 0.13 2.55
C ARG A 64 -12.42 1.37 3.43
N LEU A 65 -12.36 2.55 2.82
CA LEU A 65 -12.23 3.82 3.55
C LEU A 65 -13.55 4.26 4.19
N SER A 66 -14.69 3.80 3.67
CA SER A 66 -16.02 4.06 4.24
C SER A 66 -16.44 3.03 5.30
N ALA A 67 -15.95 1.80 5.21
CA ALA A 67 -16.12 0.78 6.25
C ALA A 67 -15.45 1.26 7.56
N ARG A 68 -16.26 1.44 8.60
CA ARG A 68 -15.87 2.06 9.88
C ARG A 68 -15.55 1.04 10.95
#